data_AF-A0A815W847-F1
#
_entry.id   AF-A0A815W847-F1
#
_cell.length_a   1.000
_cell.length_b   1.000
_cell.length_c   1.000
_cell.angle_alpha   90.00
_cell.angle_beta   90.00
_cell.angle_gamma   90.00
#
_symmetry.space_group_name_H-M   'P 1'
#
loop_
_entity.id
_entity.type
_entity.pdbx_description
1 polymer ?
#
loop_
_entity_poly.entity_id
_entity_poly.type
_entity_poly.pdbx_seq_one_letter_code
_entity_poly.pdbx_strand_id
1 'polypeptide(L)'
;MNIIVQCSFLILLFDLISSNQDAVTCSSTFKLINQQSNDRLHSHDVKYGSGSGQQSVTGTPNADDVNSYWQIDGNDCERGTPIKCDSTVRLIHVTTKKNLHSHNFASPLSHNQEVSAYGEDGAGDEGDQWRVVCTTRNDYWLRKDGIRLQHVATGKYLHITGDTYGRPIHGQKEICCYQYANSQNIWKVDAGVYMRPSTEPLSSTRDDQSNSRPQSSSNTDHFDDEL
;
A
#
# COMPACT_ATOMS: atom_id res chain seq x y z
N MET A 1 -0.09 42.81 -23.06
CA MET A 1 0.50 41.47 -23.29
C MET A 1 1.17 40.83 -22.08
N ASN A 2 1.31 41.53 -20.92
CA ASN A 2 2.03 40.96 -19.75
C ASN A 2 1.12 40.31 -18.68
N ILE A 3 -0.14 40.72 -18.53
CA ILE A 3 -1.04 40.18 -17.49
C ILE A 3 -1.49 38.74 -17.81
N ILE A 4 -1.75 38.43 -19.08
CA ILE A 4 -2.15 37.08 -19.52
C ILE A 4 -1.01 36.09 -19.32
N VAL A 5 0.23 36.47 -19.65
CA VAL A 5 1.42 35.62 -19.49
C VAL A 5 1.70 35.34 -18.01
N GLN A 6 1.49 36.33 -17.13
CA GLN A 6 1.71 36.20 -15.69
C GLN A 6 0.65 35.30 -15.02
N CYS A 7 -0.62 35.37 -15.45
CA CYS A 7 -1.66 34.43 -15.03
C CYS A 7 -1.40 33.00 -15.54
N SER A 8 -0.95 32.83 -16.79
CA SER A 8 -0.60 31.51 -17.31
C SER A 8 0.57 30.87 -16.56
N PHE A 9 1.57 31.64 -16.14
CA PHE A 9 2.69 31.15 -15.34
C PHE A 9 2.26 30.76 -13.91
N LEU A 10 1.37 31.54 -13.29
CA LEU A 10 0.79 31.25 -11.97
C LEU A 10 -0.11 30.00 -11.97
N ILE A 11 -0.88 29.77 -13.04
CA ILE A 11 -1.70 28.56 -13.21
C ILE A 11 -0.82 27.31 -13.36
N LEU A 12 0.23 27.38 -14.18
CA LEU A 12 1.19 26.28 -14.36
C LEU A 12 1.94 25.92 -13.06
N LEU A 13 2.27 26.91 -12.24
CA LEU A 13 2.88 26.70 -10.91
C LEU A 13 1.89 26.05 -9.92
N PHE A 14 0.61 26.41 -9.96
CA PHE A 14 -0.42 25.80 -9.11
C PHE A 14 -0.65 24.31 -9.45
N ASP A 15 -0.71 23.98 -10.74
CA ASP A 15 -0.92 22.60 -11.21
C ASP A 15 0.26 21.68 -10.84
N LEU A 16 1.51 22.19 -10.91
CA LEU A 16 2.70 21.43 -10.54
C LEU A 16 2.78 21.13 -9.03
N ILE A 17 2.40 22.10 -8.19
CA ILE A 17 2.41 21.95 -6.73
C ILE A 17 1.27 21.03 -6.25
N SER A 18 0.13 21.08 -6.94
CA SER A 18 -1.06 20.26 -6.65
C SER A 18 -0.84 18.77 -6.91
N SER A 19 -0.13 18.40 -7.99
CA SER A 19 0.00 16.99 -8.39
C SER A 19 0.69 16.09 -7.35
N ASN A 20 1.66 16.63 -6.59
CA ASN A 20 2.34 15.89 -5.53
C ASN A 20 1.49 15.71 -4.26
N GLN A 21 0.54 16.60 -3.97
CA GLN A 21 -0.29 16.49 -2.76
C GLN A 21 -1.36 15.39 -2.88
N ASP A 22 -1.76 15.08 -4.11
CA ASP A 22 -2.79 14.10 -4.44
C ASP A 22 -2.22 12.71 -4.76
N ALA A 23 -0.90 12.51 -4.68
CA ALA A 23 -0.30 11.21 -4.88
C ALA A 23 -0.67 10.22 -3.76
N VAL A 24 -0.72 8.94 -4.10
CA VAL A 24 -0.62 7.85 -3.13
C VAL A 24 0.83 7.80 -2.64
N THR A 25 1.02 7.71 -1.34
CA THR A 25 2.34 7.78 -0.72
C THR A 25 2.65 6.55 0.12
N CYS A 26 3.92 6.26 0.30
CA CYS A 26 4.41 5.15 1.11
C CYS A 26 3.85 5.14 2.54
N SER A 27 3.54 3.93 3.02
CA SER A 27 2.87 3.65 4.29
C SER A 27 1.44 4.19 4.40
N SER A 28 0.82 4.62 3.29
CA SER A 28 -0.61 4.94 3.28
C SER A 28 -1.47 3.68 3.38
N THR A 29 -2.68 3.83 3.91
CA THR A 29 -3.65 2.74 4.05
C THR A 29 -4.94 3.14 3.36
N PHE A 30 -5.44 2.31 2.45
CA PHE A 30 -6.64 2.63 1.66
C PHE A 30 -7.40 1.37 1.26
N LYS A 31 -8.64 1.55 0.84
CA LYS A 31 -9.40 0.54 0.10
C LYS A 31 -9.10 0.68 -1.39
N LEU A 32 -8.98 -0.46 -2.07
CA LEU A 32 -8.79 -0.49 -3.52
C LEU A 32 -10.10 -0.95 -4.18
N ILE A 33 -10.76 -0.06 -4.93
CA ILE A 33 -12.03 -0.32 -5.61
C ILE A 33 -11.80 -0.63 -7.09
N ASN A 34 -12.46 -1.67 -7.59
CA ASN A 34 -12.45 -1.98 -9.01
C ASN A 34 -13.42 -1.08 -9.77
N GLN A 35 -12.96 -0.41 -10.84
CA GLN A 35 -13.76 0.60 -11.53
C GLN A 35 -14.94 0.03 -12.34
N GLN A 36 -14.88 -1.24 -12.74
CA GLN A 36 -15.94 -1.86 -13.53
C GLN A 36 -17.07 -2.42 -12.66
N SER A 37 -16.73 -2.93 -11.49
CA SER A 37 -17.65 -3.69 -10.64
C SER A 37 -18.08 -2.97 -9.36
N ASN A 38 -17.35 -1.92 -8.96
CA ASN A 38 -17.48 -1.21 -7.68
C ASN A 38 -17.23 -2.06 -6.42
N ASP A 39 -16.71 -3.29 -6.59
CA ASP A 39 -16.27 -4.13 -5.49
C ASP A 39 -14.86 -3.72 -5.01
N ARG A 40 -14.60 -3.94 -3.72
CA ARG A 40 -13.34 -3.62 -3.06
C ARG A 40 -12.50 -4.87 -2.87
N LEU A 41 -11.19 -4.74 -3.09
CA LEU A 41 -10.23 -5.77 -2.75
C LEU A 41 -10.31 -6.08 -1.25
N HIS A 42 -10.47 -7.35 -0.92
CA HIS A 42 -10.84 -7.79 0.42
C HIS A 42 -10.16 -9.11 0.76
N SER A 43 -9.86 -9.34 2.04
CA SER A 43 -9.37 -10.63 2.54
C SER A 43 -9.86 -10.88 3.96
N HIS A 44 -9.74 -12.08 4.49
CA HIS A 44 -10.31 -12.47 5.78
C HIS A 44 -9.74 -13.84 6.20
N ASP A 45 -10.05 -14.32 7.41
CA ASP A 45 -9.57 -15.62 7.90
C ASP A 45 -10.37 -16.82 7.35
N VAL A 46 -10.41 -16.93 6.02
CA VAL A 46 -10.91 -18.10 5.27
C VAL A 46 -9.83 -18.44 4.26
N LYS A 47 -9.57 -19.74 4.10
CA LYS A 47 -8.57 -20.25 3.17
C LYS A 47 -9.25 -20.87 1.95
N TYR A 48 -8.55 -20.88 0.83
CA TYR A 48 -8.99 -21.65 -0.32
C TYR A 48 -9.00 -23.16 0.01
N GLY A 49 -10.03 -23.87 -0.46
CA GLY A 49 -10.10 -25.33 -0.38
C GLY A 49 -9.40 -26.03 -1.56
N SER A 50 -8.93 -25.26 -2.53
CA SER A 50 -8.22 -25.69 -3.74
C SER A 50 -6.98 -24.82 -3.94
N GLY A 51 -6.26 -25.04 -5.04
CA GLY A 51 -5.07 -24.25 -5.37
C GLY A 51 -3.99 -24.38 -4.31
N SER A 52 -3.50 -23.25 -3.80
CA SER A 52 -2.42 -23.25 -2.80
C SER A 52 -2.88 -23.56 -1.38
N GLY A 53 -4.17 -23.48 -1.09
CA GLY A 53 -4.71 -23.56 0.27
C GLY A 53 -4.40 -22.35 1.16
N GLN A 54 -3.88 -21.26 0.60
CA GLN A 54 -3.58 -20.01 1.32
C GLN A 54 -4.87 -19.21 1.63
N GLN A 55 -4.71 -18.11 2.39
CA GLN A 55 -5.82 -17.23 2.75
C GLN A 55 -6.42 -16.58 1.50
N SER A 56 -7.76 -16.55 1.41
CA SER A 56 -8.44 -16.07 0.22
C SER A 56 -8.45 -14.56 0.08
N VAL A 57 -8.33 -14.09 -1.16
CA VAL A 57 -8.56 -12.70 -1.56
C VAL A 57 -9.78 -12.65 -2.47
N THR A 58 -10.66 -11.68 -2.23
CA THR A 58 -11.97 -11.57 -2.88
C THR A 58 -12.32 -10.12 -3.20
N GLY A 59 -13.36 -9.92 -4.00
CA GLY A 59 -14.03 -8.65 -4.19
C GLY A 59 -15.28 -8.59 -3.32
N THR A 60 -15.44 -7.56 -2.49
CA THR A 60 -16.65 -7.36 -1.67
C THR A 60 -17.40 -6.10 -2.09
N PRO A 61 -18.74 -6.13 -2.19
CA PRO A 61 -19.54 -4.92 -2.41
C PRO A 61 -19.73 -4.12 -1.11
N ASN A 62 -19.39 -4.69 0.06
CA ASN A 62 -19.55 -4.03 1.34
C ASN A 62 -18.58 -2.85 1.48
N ALA A 63 -19.11 -1.64 1.38
CA ALA A 63 -18.27 -0.45 1.34
C ALA A 63 -17.57 -0.14 2.67
N ASP A 64 -18.16 -0.56 3.79
CA ASP A 64 -17.73 -0.18 5.14
C ASP A 64 -16.84 -1.24 5.80
N ASP A 65 -16.60 -2.36 5.12
CA ASP A 65 -15.82 -3.46 5.70
C ASP A 65 -14.37 -3.06 6.00
N VAL A 66 -13.93 -3.30 7.23
CA VAL A 66 -12.56 -3.02 7.70
C VAL A 66 -11.54 -3.95 7.04
N ASN A 67 -11.97 -5.13 6.62
CA ASN A 67 -11.15 -6.13 5.91
C ASN A 67 -10.90 -5.78 4.44
N SER A 68 -11.27 -4.57 4.02
CA SER A 68 -10.92 -4.01 2.70
C SER A 68 -9.75 -3.03 2.77
N TYR A 69 -9.16 -2.80 3.94
CA TYR A 69 -8.00 -1.91 4.07
C TYR A 69 -6.69 -2.63 3.79
N TRP A 70 -5.90 -2.02 2.92
CA TRP A 70 -4.57 -2.46 2.53
C TRP A 70 -3.58 -1.32 2.78
N GLN A 71 -2.45 -1.62 3.40
CA GLN A 71 -1.34 -0.69 3.54
C GLN A 71 -0.37 -0.89 2.38
N ILE A 72 0.05 0.21 1.74
CA ILE A 72 1.08 0.16 0.70
C ILE A 72 2.48 0.27 1.31
N ASP A 73 3.35 -0.62 0.87
CA ASP A 73 4.78 -0.60 1.13
C ASP A 73 5.53 -0.53 -0.20
N GLY A 74 6.18 0.60 -0.49
CA GLY A 74 7.12 0.67 -1.61
C GLY A 74 8.46 0.14 -1.12
N ASN A 75 9.04 -0.86 -1.79
CA ASN A 75 10.30 -1.46 -1.34
C ASN A 75 11.33 -0.38 -1.00
N ASP A 76 11.81 -0.37 0.25
CA ASP A 76 12.76 0.59 0.80
C ASP A 76 12.38 2.07 0.60
N CYS A 77 11.09 2.41 0.61
CA CYS A 77 10.65 3.80 0.50
C CYS A 77 10.41 4.47 1.85
N GLU A 78 10.80 5.75 1.95
CA GLU A 78 10.51 6.56 3.13
C GLU A 78 9.02 6.87 3.23
N ARG A 79 8.49 6.86 4.46
CA ARG A 79 7.09 7.20 4.74
C ARG A 79 6.70 8.54 4.12
N GLY A 80 5.57 8.57 3.42
CA GLY A 80 5.08 9.79 2.77
C GLY A 80 5.68 10.08 1.39
N THR A 81 6.65 9.28 0.93
CA THR A 81 7.18 9.36 -0.44
C THR A 81 6.10 9.02 -1.47
N PRO A 82 5.86 9.86 -2.49
CA PRO A 82 4.94 9.54 -3.58
C PRO A 82 5.31 8.26 -4.34
N ILE A 83 4.32 7.42 -4.63
CA ILE A 83 4.51 6.18 -5.40
C ILE A 83 4.57 6.53 -6.89
N LYS A 84 5.73 6.26 -7.49
CA LYS A 84 5.96 6.46 -8.93
C LYS A 84 5.22 5.40 -9.74
N CYS A 85 4.70 5.76 -10.90
CA CYS A 85 4.28 4.78 -11.89
C CYS A 85 5.47 3.88 -12.28
N ASP A 86 5.17 2.62 -12.62
CA ASP A 86 6.11 1.53 -12.90
C ASP A 86 7.01 1.10 -11.73
N SER A 87 6.84 1.69 -10.53
CA SER A 87 7.50 1.19 -9.32
C SER A 87 6.87 -0.11 -8.83
N THR A 88 7.69 -0.91 -8.16
CA THR A 88 7.27 -2.14 -7.47
C THR A 88 6.87 -1.82 -6.04
N VAL A 89 5.72 -2.33 -5.63
CA VAL A 89 5.15 -2.18 -4.28
C VAL A 89 4.65 -3.53 -3.76
N ARG A 90 4.40 -3.57 -2.45
CA ARG A 90 3.64 -4.61 -1.77
C ARG A 90 2.38 -4.00 -1.17
N LEU A 91 1.31 -4.80 -1.10
CA LEU A 91 0.07 -4.43 -0.42
C LEU A 91 -0.15 -5.39 0.75
N ILE A 92 -0.17 -4.84 1.96
CA ILE A 92 -0.31 -5.61 3.20
C ILE A 92 -1.75 -5.47 3.69
N HIS A 93 -2.45 -6.58 3.82
CA HIS A 93 -3.80 -6.60 4.39
C HIS A 93 -3.75 -6.17 5.86
N VAL A 94 -4.47 -5.11 6.22
CA VAL A 94 -4.30 -4.47 7.53
C VAL A 94 -4.70 -5.37 8.68
N THR A 95 -5.77 -6.15 8.54
CA THR A 95 -6.30 -7.00 9.62
C THR A 95 -5.44 -8.23 9.85
N THR A 96 -5.04 -8.93 8.79
CA THR A 96 -4.33 -10.22 8.90
C THR A 96 -2.82 -10.11 8.76
N LYS A 97 -2.31 -8.91 8.43
CA LYS A 97 -0.89 -8.61 8.21
C LYS A 97 -0.22 -9.44 7.12
N LYS A 98 -1.01 -10.04 6.24
CA LYS A 98 -0.55 -10.83 5.09
C LYS A 98 -0.41 -9.98 3.84
N ASN A 99 0.53 -10.33 2.98
CA ASN A 99 0.77 -9.67 1.70
C ASN A 99 -0.23 -10.14 0.65
N LEU A 100 -0.67 -9.24 -0.23
CA LEU A 100 -1.31 -9.60 -1.49
C LEU A 100 -0.30 -10.36 -2.34
N HIS A 101 -0.62 -11.61 -2.66
CA HIS A 101 0.32 -12.56 -3.22
C HIS A 101 -0.22 -13.22 -4.48
N SER A 102 0.67 -13.63 -5.39
CA SER A 102 0.30 -14.48 -6.50
C SER A 102 1.45 -15.41 -6.91
N HIS A 103 1.08 -16.52 -7.55
CA HIS A 103 1.98 -17.64 -7.84
C HIS A 103 1.36 -18.58 -8.88
N ASN A 104 2.07 -19.65 -9.26
CA ASN A 104 1.64 -20.58 -10.31
C ASN A 104 0.63 -21.63 -9.81
N PHE A 105 -0.47 -21.19 -9.20
CA PHE A 105 -1.65 -22.00 -8.88
C PHE A 105 -2.87 -21.53 -9.67
N ALA A 106 -3.79 -22.46 -9.95
CA ALA A 106 -5.06 -22.13 -10.60
C ALA A 106 -6.01 -21.44 -9.60
N SER A 107 -6.69 -20.37 -10.01
CA SER A 107 -7.69 -19.70 -9.19
C SER A 107 -8.93 -20.59 -9.00
N PRO A 108 -9.65 -20.49 -7.87
CA PRO A 108 -10.65 -21.49 -7.49
C PRO A 108 -11.87 -21.64 -8.41
N LEU A 109 -12.30 -20.58 -9.09
CA LEU A 109 -13.52 -20.58 -9.90
C LEU A 109 -13.19 -20.51 -11.40
N SER A 110 -12.44 -19.50 -11.82
CA SER A 110 -12.16 -19.27 -13.24
C SER A 110 -10.94 -20.01 -13.79
N HIS A 111 -10.16 -20.70 -12.93
CA HIS A 111 -8.93 -21.39 -13.32
C HIS A 111 -7.89 -20.47 -13.99
N ASN A 112 -7.95 -19.18 -13.70
CA ASN A 112 -6.89 -18.22 -14.01
C ASN A 112 -5.73 -18.41 -13.02
N GLN A 113 -4.85 -17.42 -12.86
CA GLN A 113 -3.81 -17.51 -11.84
C GLN A 113 -4.37 -17.07 -10.47
N GLU A 114 -4.12 -17.86 -9.42
CA GLU A 114 -4.58 -17.59 -8.06
C GLU A 114 -3.95 -16.30 -7.51
N VAL A 115 -4.77 -15.51 -6.81
CA VAL A 115 -4.34 -14.41 -5.95
C VAL A 115 -4.76 -14.74 -4.53
N SER A 116 -3.86 -14.61 -3.59
CA SER A 116 -4.04 -15.01 -2.19
C SER A 116 -3.49 -13.96 -1.24
N ALA A 117 -3.69 -14.17 0.06
CA ALA A 117 -2.99 -13.46 1.11
C ALA A 117 -1.96 -14.40 1.76
N TYR A 118 -0.68 -14.03 1.73
CA TYR A 118 0.45 -14.88 2.13
C TYR A 118 1.41 -14.16 3.09
N GLY A 119 2.31 -14.91 3.73
CA GLY A 119 3.29 -14.36 4.65
C GLY A 119 2.71 -14.01 6.03
N GLU A 120 3.47 -13.26 6.81
CA GLU A 120 3.13 -12.86 8.19
C GLU A 120 3.80 -11.51 8.49
N ASP A 121 3.09 -10.58 9.14
CA ASP A 121 3.62 -9.26 9.51
C ASP A 121 4.29 -8.48 8.36
N GLY A 122 3.75 -8.62 7.14
CA GLY A 122 4.31 -8.02 5.92
C GLY A 122 5.58 -8.71 5.40
N ALA A 123 6.14 -9.68 6.12
CA ALA A 123 7.21 -10.52 5.64
C ALA A 123 6.67 -11.57 4.65
N GLY A 124 7.38 -11.75 3.54
CA GLY A 124 7.04 -12.72 2.50
C GLY A 124 8.13 -12.77 1.44
N ASP A 125 7.78 -12.96 0.17
CA ASP A 125 8.72 -13.29 -0.91
C ASP A 125 8.48 -12.50 -2.21
N GLU A 126 9.11 -12.92 -3.30
CA GLU A 126 9.00 -12.28 -4.62
C GLU A 126 7.58 -12.33 -5.21
N GLY A 127 6.72 -13.26 -4.76
CA GLY A 127 5.32 -13.36 -5.18
C GLY A 127 4.42 -12.27 -4.59
N ASP A 128 4.95 -11.46 -3.68
CA ASP A 128 4.24 -10.31 -3.09
C ASP A 128 4.42 -9.01 -3.88
N GLN A 129 5.26 -9.04 -4.92
CA GLN A 129 5.68 -7.85 -5.64
C GLN A 129 4.71 -7.49 -6.79
N TRP A 130 4.20 -6.26 -6.75
CA TRP A 130 3.28 -5.73 -7.76
C TRP A 130 3.82 -4.44 -8.36
N ARG A 131 3.87 -4.37 -9.69
CA ARG A 131 4.17 -3.13 -10.42
C ARG A 131 2.92 -2.28 -10.57
N VAL A 132 3.02 -1.00 -10.23
CA VAL A 132 1.94 -0.03 -10.40
C VAL A 132 1.94 0.49 -11.85
N VAL A 133 0.97 0.05 -12.64
CA VAL A 133 0.81 0.49 -14.04
C VAL A 133 -0.27 1.55 -14.12
N CYS A 134 0.13 2.81 -14.28
CA CYS A 134 -0.80 3.94 -14.36
C CYS A 134 -1.61 3.93 -15.66
N THR A 135 -2.89 4.30 -15.59
CA THR A 135 -3.74 4.42 -16.79
C THR A 135 -3.64 5.80 -17.47
N THR A 136 -3.09 6.78 -16.75
CA THR A 136 -2.84 8.15 -17.20
C THR A 136 -1.35 8.35 -17.45
N ARG A 137 -0.95 9.44 -18.13
CA ARG A 137 0.46 9.78 -18.40
C ARG A 137 1.13 10.55 -17.25
N ASN A 138 0.69 10.32 -16.02
CA ASN A 138 1.29 10.95 -14.84
C ASN A 138 2.54 10.17 -14.42
N ASP A 139 3.51 10.86 -13.83
CA ASP A 139 4.71 10.20 -13.31
C ASP A 139 4.44 9.42 -12.01
N TYR A 140 3.38 9.80 -11.28
CA TYR A 140 3.01 9.23 -9.99
C TYR A 140 1.59 8.68 -9.99
N TRP A 141 1.33 7.72 -9.11
CA TRP A 141 -0.01 7.22 -8.85
C TRP A 141 -0.83 8.27 -8.09
N LEU A 142 -1.64 9.03 -8.83
CA LEU A 142 -2.58 9.99 -8.24
C LEU A 142 -3.84 9.28 -7.72
N ARG A 143 -4.34 9.72 -6.56
CA ARG A 143 -5.51 9.11 -5.89
C ARG A 143 -6.78 9.12 -6.76
N LYS A 144 -6.91 10.11 -7.64
CA LYS A 144 -8.08 10.25 -8.51
C LYS A 144 -8.07 9.29 -9.70
N ASP A 145 -6.90 8.77 -10.07
CA ASP A 145 -6.67 8.00 -11.29
C ASP A 145 -6.83 6.50 -11.06
N GLY A 146 -7.17 5.79 -12.13
CA GLY A 146 -7.11 4.34 -12.17
C GLY A 146 -5.69 3.83 -12.42
N ILE A 147 -5.37 2.67 -11.87
CA ILE A 147 -4.15 1.91 -12.11
C ILE A 147 -4.47 0.46 -12.43
N ARG A 148 -3.47 -0.28 -12.90
CA ARG A 148 -3.42 -1.73 -12.82
C ARG A 148 -2.30 -2.14 -11.88
N LEU A 149 -2.47 -3.26 -11.21
CA LEU A 149 -1.40 -3.91 -10.46
C LEU A 149 -0.96 -5.13 -11.28
N GLN A 150 0.27 -5.10 -11.77
CA GLN A 150 0.86 -6.22 -12.51
C GLN A 150 1.75 -7.01 -11.57
N HIS A 151 1.44 -8.28 -11.36
CA HIS A 151 2.27 -9.18 -10.57
C HIS A 151 3.65 -9.31 -11.23
N VAL A 152 4.71 -8.98 -10.51
CA VAL A 152 6.06 -8.85 -11.09
C VAL A 152 6.57 -10.19 -11.61
N ALA A 153 6.42 -11.27 -10.84
CA ALA A 153 6.97 -12.57 -11.21
C ALA A 153 6.29 -13.23 -12.42
N THR A 154 5.00 -12.95 -12.66
CA THR A 154 4.26 -13.59 -13.77
C THR A 154 3.77 -12.64 -14.87
N GLY A 155 3.91 -11.33 -14.68
CA GLY A 155 3.47 -10.31 -15.64
C GLY A 155 1.96 -10.20 -15.82
N LYS A 156 1.15 -10.91 -15.02
CA LYS A 156 -0.32 -10.90 -15.08
C LYS A 156 -0.90 -9.80 -14.20
N TYR A 157 -2.12 -9.37 -14.50
CA TYR A 157 -2.77 -8.25 -13.82
C TYR A 157 -3.77 -8.70 -12.77
N LEU A 158 -3.74 -8.07 -11.59
CA LEU A 158 -4.80 -8.21 -10.57
C LEU A 158 -6.16 -7.89 -11.20
N HIS A 159 -7.08 -8.83 -11.12
CA HIS A 159 -8.30 -8.82 -11.90
C HIS A 159 -9.47 -9.32 -11.07
N ILE A 160 -10.63 -8.69 -11.24
CA ILE A 160 -11.89 -9.20 -10.70
C ILE A 160 -12.66 -9.93 -11.78
N THR A 161 -13.09 -11.16 -11.49
CA THR A 161 -13.93 -11.92 -12.41
C THR A 161 -15.41 -11.54 -12.23
N GLY A 162 -16.28 -12.14 -13.04
CA GLY A 162 -17.72 -12.10 -12.82
C GLY A 162 -18.22 -13.19 -11.86
N ASP A 163 -17.35 -14.14 -11.50
CA ASP A 163 -17.70 -15.30 -10.70
C ASP A 163 -17.81 -14.93 -9.22
N THR A 164 -18.75 -15.56 -8.53
CA THR A 164 -19.04 -15.29 -7.11
C THR A 164 -18.98 -16.56 -6.30
N TYR A 165 -18.47 -16.43 -5.08
CA TYR A 165 -18.42 -17.54 -4.13
C TYR A 165 -19.78 -17.79 -3.49
N GLY A 166 -20.02 -19.05 -3.13
CA GLY A 166 -21.08 -19.47 -2.23
C GLY A 166 -20.67 -19.35 -0.76
N ARG A 167 -21.21 -20.23 0.10
CA ARG A 167 -20.82 -20.28 1.52
C ARG A 167 -19.33 -20.67 1.68
N PRO A 168 -18.63 -20.16 2.71
CA PRO A 168 -19.11 -19.24 3.75
C PRO A 168 -19.09 -17.75 3.36
N ILE A 169 -18.51 -17.40 2.21
CA ILE A 169 -18.27 -16.01 1.75
C ILE A 169 -19.22 -15.59 0.63
N HIS A 170 -20.52 -15.87 0.83
CA HIS A 170 -21.54 -15.77 -0.20
C HIS A 170 -21.60 -14.38 -0.84
N GLY A 171 -21.55 -14.35 -2.17
CA GLY A 171 -21.70 -13.14 -2.97
C GLY A 171 -20.41 -12.32 -3.15
N GLN A 172 -19.31 -12.69 -2.49
CA GLN A 172 -18.00 -12.12 -2.78
C GLN A 172 -17.50 -12.62 -4.13
N LYS A 173 -16.85 -11.75 -4.91
CA LYS A 173 -16.31 -12.06 -6.23
C LYS A 173 -14.93 -12.68 -6.17
N GLU A 174 -14.61 -13.53 -7.14
CA GLU A 174 -13.25 -14.05 -7.29
C GLU A 174 -12.29 -12.94 -7.77
N ILE A 175 -11.13 -12.91 -7.13
CA ILE A 175 -9.96 -12.15 -7.54
C ILE A 175 -8.92 -13.12 -8.07
N CYS A 176 -8.34 -12.81 -9.22
CA CYS A 176 -7.32 -13.61 -9.86
C CYS A 176 -6.28 -12.72 -10.55
N CYS A 177 -5.23 -13.34 -11.07
CA CYS A 177 -4.28 -12.74 -11.99
C CYS A 177 -4.67 -13.11 -13.43
N TYR A 178 -4.93 -12.12 -14.28
CA TYR A 178 -5.36 -12.30 -15.66
C TYR A 178 -4.29 -11.84 -16.67
N GLN A 179 -4.16 -12.55 -17.78
CA GLN A 179 -3.06 -12.36 -18.74
C GLN A 179 -3.08 -11.01 -19.46
N TYR A 180 -4.26 -10.44 -19.73
CA TYR A 180 -4.42 -9.27 -20.60
C TYR A 180 -4.97 -8.06 -19.86
N ALA A 181 -4.50 -6.87 -20.23
CA ALA A 181 -5.09 -5.62 -19.75
C ALA A 181 -6.49 -5.41 -20.33
N ASN A 182 -7.48 -5.12 -19.48
CA ASN A 182 -8.85 -4.79 -19.87
C ASN A 182 -9.50 -3.85 -18.83
N SER A 183 -10.82 -3.69 -18.83
CA SER A 183 -11.53 -2.82 -17.88
C SER A 183 -11.67 -3.43 -16.48
N GLN A 184 -11.68 -4.76 -16.37
CA GLN A 184 -11.85 -5.49 -15.11
C GLN A 184 -10.57 -5.54 -14.25
N ASN A 185 -9.42 -5.13 -14.78
CA ASN A 185 -8.19 -4.97 -14.01
C ASN A 185 -7.79 -3.51 -13.78
N ILE A 186 -8.75 -2.58 -13.88
CA ILE A 186 -8.54 -1.18 -13.48
C ILE A 186 -9.07 -0.97 -12.07
N TRP A 187 -8.17 -0.54 -11.20
CA TRP A 187 -8.37 -0.32 -9.78
C TRP A 187 -8.11 1.14 -9.43
N LYS A 188 -8.81 1.65 -8.43
CA LYS A 188 -8.64 3.02 -7.94
C LYS A 188 -8.63 3.01 -6.42
N VAL A 189 -7.89 3.92 -5.80
CA VAL A 189 -7.98 4.10 -4.35
C VAL A 189 -9.30 4.76 -3.97
N ASP A 190 -9.91 4.30 -2.88
CA ASP A 190 -11.12 4.86 -2.29
C ASP A 190 -10.82 5.39 -0.87
N ALA A 191 -11.71 5.17 0.09
CA ALA A 191 -11.53 5.55 1.49
C ALA A 191 -10.15 5.11 2.01
N GLY A 192 -9.42 6.03 2.64
CA GLY A 192 -8.07 5.77 3.13
C GLY A 192 -7.47 6.92 3.92
N VAL A 193 -6.35 6.63 4.58
CA VAL A 193 -5.48 7.56 5.30
C VAL A 193 -4.16 7.62 4.54
N TYR A 194 -3.83 8.82 4.06
CA TYR A 194 -2.66 9.05 3.21
C TYR A 194 -1.56 9.78 3.97
N MET A 195 -0.33 9.25 3.90
CA MET A 195 0.81 9.83 4.59
C MET A 195 1.26 11.12 3.90
N ARG A 196 1.53 12.15 4.68
CA ARG A 196 2.12 13.38 4.15
C ARG A 196 3.64 13.21 4.01
N PRO A 197 4.27 13.78 2.97
CA PRO A 197 5.71 13.89 2.89
C PRO A 197 6.25 14.58 4.15
N SER A 198 7.34 14.07 4.74
CA SER A 198 8.01 14.72 5.85
C SER A 198 8.61 16.05 5.39
N THR A 199 8.15 17.16 5.97
CA THR A 199 8.66 18.51 5.67
C THR A 199 9.87 18.93 6.50
N GLU A 200 10.37 18.06 7.39
CA GLU A 200 11.49 18.39 8.27
C GLU A 200 12.78 17.72 7.77
N PRO A 201 13.86 18.48 7.51
CA PRO A 201 15.19 17.88 7.38
C PRO A 201 15.52 17.21 8.72
N LEU A 202 16.00 15.96 8.69
CA LEU A 202 16.58 15.29 9.84
C LEU A 202 17.78 16.12 10.33
N SER A 203 17.56 17.02 11.30
CA SER A 203 18.63 17.68 12.02
C SER A 203 19.34 16.64 12.87
N SER A 204 20.47 16.17 12.37
CA SER A 204 21.46 15.44 13.16
C SER A 204 22.21 16.43 14.04
N THR A 205 21.59 16.89 15.13
CA THR A 205 22.35 17.47 16.24
C THR A 205 22.89 16.32 17.09
N ARG A 206 24.16 15.98 16.81
CA ARG A 206 25.07 15.39 17.78
C ARG A 206 25.23 16.41 18.92
N ASP A 207 24.61 16.15 20.07
CA ASP A 207 25.01 16.80 21.31
C ASP A 207 26.29 16.11 21.81
N ASP A 208 27.42 16.63 21.34
CA ASP A 208 28.74 16.36 21.90
C ASP A 208 29.25 17.67 22.51
N GLN A 209 28.92 17.91 23.78
CA GLN A 209 29.61 18.90 24.61
C GLN A 209 29.90 18.32 26.00
N SER A 210 31.12 17.78 26.09
CA SER A 210 32.05 17.83 27.22
C SER A 210 31.62 18.68 28.41
N ASN A 211 31.32 18.04 29.54
CA ASN A 211 31.30 18.70 30.84
C ASN A 211 32.65 18.49 31.56
N SER A 212 33.47 19.54 31.57
CA SER A 212 34.72 19.63 32.32
C SER A 212 34.44 19.82 33.81
N ARG A 213 35.09 18.98 34.61
CA ARG A 213 35.21 19.09 36.09
C ARG A 213 35.73 20.46 36.53
N PRO A 214 35.41 20.86 37.77
CA PRO A 214 36.50 21.04 38.74
C PRO A 214 36.24 20.33 40.09
N GLN A 215 37.34 19.93 40.75
CA GLN A 215 37.38 19.36 42.09
C GLN A 215 37.41 20.44 43.19
N SER A 216 36.83 20.14 44.36
CA SER A 216 37.32 20.41 45.74
C SER A 216 36.27 19.82 46.71
N SER A 217 36.54 18.79 47.52
CA SER A 217 37.35 18.65 48.75
C SER A 217 36.44 18.45 49.98
N SER A 218 36.57 17.25 50.58
CA SER A 218 36.38 16.87 52.00
C SER A 218 35.16 17.36 52.81
N ASN A 219 34.36 16.42 53.31
CA ASN A 219 34.33 16.13 54.75
C ASN A 219 33.74 14.74 55.05
N THR A 220 34.37 14.09 56.03
CA THR A 220 34.01 12.84 56.70
C THR A 220 32.85 13.03 57.67
N ASP A 221 32.05 11.98 57.87
CA ASP A 221 31.57 11.41 59.15
C ASP A 221 30.44 10.41 58.80
N HIS A 222 30.68 9.10 58.92
CA HIS A 222 30.39 8.26 60.09
C HIS A 222 28.93 8.34 60.56
N PHE A 223 28.15 7.27 60.35
CA PHE A 223 27.42 6.55 61.41
C PHE A 223 26.76 5.29 60.84
N ASP A 224 26.82 4.25 61.65
CA ASP A 224 26.49 2.85 61.40
C ASP A 224 24.98 2.53 61.37
N ASP A 225 24.71 1.35 60.79
CA ASP A 225 23.79 0.29 61.23
C ASP A 225 22.25 0.33 61.10
N GLU A 226 21.78 -0.88 60.73
CA GLU A 226 20.51 -1.57 61.06
C GLU A 226 19.19 -1.13 60.38
N LEU A 227 18.77 -1.86 59.32
CA LEU A 227 18.01 -3.14 59.35
C LEU A 227 17.62 -3.56 57.91
#